data_AF-A0AAV6CEF8-F1
#
_entry.id   AF-A0AAV6CEF8-F1
#
_cell.length_a   1.000
_cell.length_b   1.000
_cell.length_c   1.000
_cell.angle_alpha   90.00
_cell.angle_beta   90.00
_cell.angle_gamma   90.00
#
_symmetry.space_group_name_H-M   'P 1'
#
loop_
_entity.id
_entity.type
_entity.pdbx_description
1 polymer ?
#
loop_
_entity_poly.entity_id
_entity_poly.type
_entity_poly.pdbx_seq_one_letter_code
_entity_poly.pdbx_strand_id
1 'polypeptide(L)'
;AVAATGEFTALFGGKEQTKAALTLILQRVNAIFRAEVGVQLDVVPGFDQMIFTNPATDPFTVQEPTVPLLDQAQRAFDNQLGSTSYDLGMVFTKGLYGLAYLRSVCDPLRKGSSAVGFLSAATDDFHINLVAHELAHMFGANHTFNSPTGLCAGRRIPGSAYEPGAGSTLMSYAGLPCSTDVYQSVSDAYFHSESLREIFTFLASPSAHCGVIETVPSSGPFLNPGVERVIPVGTPFTLNVSASDPDGHTLTYTWEQRDLGPAQPLGGPDDGKVPLIRSTPPSLQPARTIPNLADLAANRSNPTERLPTANRRMNFRVTVREQGVPGGVSWADTSLIATNIAGPFEVTSHATAGRITQQVGLTWSVAGTDRAPFNVPAVRILMSTNGGLDFPVTLADSTPNDGAETVQLPALNANAVRFKVEARDNVFFAINKANQQLISGNVLVAEIACTADALLISWASKVGKAYSLQRASGGRSFDWATVQTITATETRTSIAVPRENTKSTFFRILEK
;
A
#
# COMPACT_ATOMS: atom_id res chain seq x y z
N ALA A 1 -9.78 -2.52 30.69
CA ALA A 1 -9.86 -3.76 31.48
C ALA A 1 -9.53 -4.95 30.58
N VAL A 2 -8.85 -5.96 31.10
CA VAL A 2 -8.51 -7.19 30.35
C VAL A 2 -8.79 -8.38 31.23
N ALA A 3 -9.40 -9.43 30.68
CA ALA A 3 -9.60 -10.71 31.36
C ALA A 3 -9.12 -11.86 30.48
N ALA A 4 -8.71 -12.97 31.08
CA ALA A 4 -8.36 -14.21 30.39
C ALA A 4 -9.07 -15.38 31.06
N THR A 5 -9.82 -16.17 30.30
CA THR A 5 -10.47 -17.38 30.84
C THR A 5 -9.41 -18.39 31.31
N GLY A 6 -9.81 -19.34 32.16
CA GLY A 6 -8.95 -20.42 32.62
C GLY A 6 -8.39 -21.24 31.46
N GLU A 7 -9.17 -21.45 30.42
CA GLU A 7 -8.77 -22.20 29.22
C GLU A 7 -7.75 -21.44 28.38
N PHE A 8 -7.93 -20.13 28.21
CA PHE A 8 -6.94 -19.28 27.55
C PHE A 8 -5.64 -19.24 28.35
N THR A 9 -5.73 -19.12 29.67
CA THR A 9 -4.54 -19.13 30.52
C THR A 9 -3.79 -20.46 30.46
N ALA A 10 -4.52 -21.58 30.42
CA ALA A 10 -3.93 -22.89 30.22
C ALA A 10 -3.27 -23.04 28.84
N LEU A 11 -3.85 -22.43 27.78
CA LEU A 11 -3.29 -22.43 26.43
C LEU A 11 -1.88 -21.83 26.40
N PHE A 12 -1.65 -20.74 27.12
CA PHE A 12 -0.35 -20.05 27.22
C PHE A 12 0.60 -20.66 28.26
N GLY A 13 0.20 -21.69 28.98
CA GLY A 13 1.04 -22.41 29.93
C GLY A 13 1.05 -21.84 31.35
N GLY A 14 0.13 -20.92 31.67
CA GLY A 14 -0.03 -20.37 33.02
C GLY A 14 -0.10 -18.86 33.07
N LYS A 15 -0.37 -18.33 34.26
CA LYS A 15 -0.69 -16.92 34.51
C LYS A 15 0.39 -15.95 34.03
N GLU A 16 1.66 -16.23 34.32
CA GLU A 16 2.76 -15.33 33.99
C GLU A 16 3.00 -15.25 32.47
N GLN A 17 2.91 -16.39 31.78
CA GLN A 17 3.02 -16.45 30.32
C GLN A 17 1.86 -15.72 29.64
N THR A 18 0.64 -15.92 30.14
CA THR A 18 -0.55 -15.18 29.68
C THR A 18 -0.38 -13.68 29.88
N LYS A 19 0.08 -13.25 31.06
CA LYS A 19 0.33 -11.84 31.36
C LYS A 19 1.34 -11.22 30.40
N ALA A 20 2.45 -11.92 30.14
CA ALA A 20 3.46 -11.48 29.19
C ALA A 20 2.90 -11.38 27.76
N ALA A 21 2.12 -12.37 27.31
CA ALA A 21 1.48 -12.37 26.01
C ALA A 21 0.49 -11.21 25.83
N LEU A 22 -0.40 -10.98 26.81
CA LEU A 22 -1.35 -9.87 26.80
C LEU A 22 -0.65 -8.51 26.80
N THR A 23 0.47 -8.39 27.52
CA THR A 23 1.28 -7.17 27.52
C THR A 23 1.88 -6.90 26.14
N LEU A 24 2.43 -7.93 25.48
CA LEU A 24 2.96 -7.82 24.12
C LEU A 24 1.88 -7.44 23.10
N ILE A 25 0.72 -8.10 23.17
CA ILE A 25 -0.43 -7.80 22.32
C ILE A 25 -0.82 -6.34 22.48
N LEU A 26 -0.98 -5.85 23.71
CA LEU A 26 -1.36 -4.47 23.97
C LEU A 26 -0.32 -3.47 23.44
N GLN A 27 0.98 -3.75 23.61
CA GLN A 27 2.05 -2.90 23.06
C GLN A 27 1.95 -2.79 21.53
N ARG A 28 1.67 -3.91 20.85
CA ARG A 28 1.54 -3.94 19.38
C ARG A 28 0.27 -3.27 18.90
N VAL A 29 -0.85 -3.48 19.60
CA VAL A 29 -2.13 -2.78 19.34
C VAL A 29 -1.96 -1.27 19.54
N ASN A 30 -1.28 -0.84 20.60
CA ASN A 30 -0.99 0.58 20.84
C ASN A 30 -0.13 1.20 19.73
N ALA A 31 0.81 0.45 19.14
CA ALA A 31 1.57 0.95 18.00
C ALA A 31 0.66 1.30 16.81
N ILE A 32 -0.41 0.52 16.59
CA ILE A 32 -1.42 0.77 15.56
C ILE A 32 -2.34 1.93 15.98
N PHE A 33 -2.98 1.83 17.14
CA PHE A 33 -4.02 2.77 17.58
C PHE A 33 -3.48 4.18 17.80
N ARG A 34 -2.28 4.32 18.36
CA ARG A 34 -1.65 5.64 18.50
C ARG A 34 -1.38 6.27 17.14
N ALA A 35 -0.80 5.50 16.22
CA ALA A 35 -0.42 6.02 14.91
C ALA A 35 -1.65 6.40 14.08
N GLU A 36 -2.66 5.52 14.03
CA GLU A 36 -3.79 5.70 13.12
C GLU A 36 -4.90 6.60 13.69
N VAL A 37 -5.17 6.55 14.99
CA VAL A 37 -6.35 7.20 15.60
C VAL A 37 -6.06 7.98 16.88
N GLY A 38 -4.79 8.10 17.28
CA GLY A 38 -4.40 8.90 18.44
C GLY A 38 -4.83 8.31 19.79
N VAL A 39 -5.13 7.01 19.85
CA VAL A 39 -5.59 6.34 21.08
C VAL A 39 -4.45 5.54 21.71
N GLN A 40 -4.24 5.73 23.01
CA GLN A 40 -3.38 4.92 23.86
C GLN A 40 -4.26 4.11 24.82
N LEU A 41 -4.03 2.81 24.88
CA LEU A 41 -4.74 1.88 25.75
C LEU A 41 -3.83 1.47 26.90
N ASP A 42 -4.26 1.74 28.13
CA ASP A 42 -3.54 1.38 29.34
C ASP A 42 -4.30 0.30 30.14
N VAL A 43 -3.54 -0.63 30.72
CA VAL A 43 -4.13 -1.68 31.54
C VAL A 43 -4.50 -1.12 32.91
N VAL A 44 -5.75 -1.35 33.30
CA VAL A 44 -6.25 -0.95 34.63
C VAL A 44 -5.51 -1.70 35.75
N PRO A 45 -5.28 -1.06 36.91
CA PRO A 45 -4.75 -1.75 38.08
C PRO A 45 -5.59 -2.98 38.45
N GLY A 46 -4.95 -4.03 38.95
CA GLY A 46 -5.64 -5.25 39.37
C GLY A 46 -5.98 -6.22 38.23
N PHE A 47 -5.59 -5.96 36.98
CA PHE A 47 -5.85 -6.88 35.87
C PHE A 47 -5.26 -8.29 36.07
N ASP A 48 -4.21 -8.44 36.87
CA ASP A 48 -3.66 -9.75 37.24
C ASP A 48 -4.71 -10.65 37.89
N GLN A 49 -5.70 -10.09 38.60
CA GLN A 49 -6.78 -10.85 39.23
C GLN A 49 -7.80 -11.36 38.19
N MET A 50 -7.86 -10.72 37.03
CA MET A 50 -8.73 -11.09 35.90
C MET A 50 -8.10 -12.14 34.98
N ILE A 51 -6.88 -12.62 35.29
CA ILE A 51 -6.26 -13.77 34.62
C ILE A 51 -6.57 -15.02 35.44
N PHE A 52 -7.63 -15.73 35.03
CA PHE A 52 -8.09 -16.93 35.72
C PHE A 52 -7.23 -18.12 35.32
N THR A 53 -6.84 -18.95 36.29
CA THR A 53 -5.95 -20.12 36.05
C THR A 53 -6.69 -21.45 36.09
N ASN A 54 -7.93 -21.47 36.58
CA ASN A 54 -8.73 -22.67 36.71
C ASN A 54 -10.04 -22.53 35.92
N PRO A 55 -10.18 -23.24 34.78
CA PRO A 55 -11.39 -23.26 33.96
C PRO A 55 -12.67 -23.55 34.73
N ALA A 56 -12.60 -24.36 35.80
CA ALA A 56 -13.79 -24.77 36.53
C ALA A 56 -14.34 -23.70 37.50
N THR A 57 -13.55 -22.66 37.80
CA THR A 57 -13.89 -21.65 38.82
C THR A 57 -13.86 -20.23 38.29
N ASP A 58 -13.56 -20.03 37.01
CA ASP A 58 -13.65 -18.72 36.40
C ASP A 58 -15.12 -18.31 36.18
N PRO A 59 -15.43 -17.01 35.96
CA PRO A 59 -16.80 -16.53 35.83
C PRO A 59 -17.41 -16.77 34.42
N PHE A 60 -16.71 -17.47 33.52
CA PHE A 60 -17.06 -17.62 32.12
C PHE A 60 -17.53 -19.05 31.81
N THR A 61 -18.82 -19.21 31.53
CA THR A 61 -19.38 -20.54 31.21
C THR A 61 -19.33 -20.84 29.71
N VAL A 62 -18.87 -19.89 28.89
CA VAL A 62 -18.81 -19.99 27.44
C VAL A 62 -17.38 -19.75 26.98
N GLN A 63 -16.84 -20.68 26.20
CA GLN A 63 -15.41 -20.76 25.86
C GLN A 63 -15.11 -20.33 24.42
N GLU A 64 -15.97 -19.48 23.84
CA GLU A 64 -15.85 -18.93 22.48
C GLU A 64 -16.52 -17.53 22.43
N PRO A 65 -16.05 -16.61 21.57
CA PRO A 65 -16.65 -15.28 21.41
C PRO A 65 -18.10 -15.31 20.94
N THR A 66 -19.01 -15.03 21.87
CA THR A 66 -20.47 -15.06 21.66
C THR A 66 -21.13 -13.99 22.52
N VAL A 67 -22.36 -13.58 22.18
CA VAL A 67 -23.12 -12.59 22.98
C VAL A 67 -23.20 -12.98 24.47
N PRO A 68 -23.49 -14.24 24.86
CA PRO A 68 -23.44 -14.64 26.26
C PRO A 68 -22.08 -14.44 26.94
N LEU A 69 -20.96 -14.68 26.25
CA LEU A 69 -19.63 -14.41 26.80
C LEU A 69 -19.39 -12.90 27.00
N LEU A 70 -19.84 -12.07 26.05
CA LEU A 70 -19.74 -10.61 26.15
C LEU A 70 -20.52 -10.07 27.37
N ASP A 71 -21.70 -10.63 27.65
CA ASP A 71 -22.48 -10.29 28.84
C ASP A 71 -21.79 -10.75 30.14
N GLN A 72 -21.13 -11.92 30.11
CA GLN A 72 -20.31 -12.40 31.24
C GLN A 72 -19.09 -11.53 31.47
N ALA A 73 -18.43 -11.07 30.40
CA ALA A 73 -17.29 -10.15 30.46
C ALA A 73 -17.67 -8.83 31.12
N GLN A 74 -18.75 -8.18 30.66
CA GLN A 74 -19.27 -6.96 31.29
C GLN A 74 -19.49 -7.15 32.79
N ARG A 75 -20.23 -8.20 33.20
CA ARG A 75 -20.48 -8.47 34.62
C ARG A 75 -19.22 -8.77 35.41
N ALA A 76 -18.28 -9.51 34.85
CA ALA A 76 -17.03 -9.84 35.52
C ALA A 76 -16.20 -8.58 35.79
N PHE A 77 -16.07 -7.69 34.81
CA PHE A 77 -15.38 -6.41 34.98
C PHE A 77 -16.08 -5.51 36.00
N ASP A 78 -17.40 -5.35 35.90
CA ASP A 78 -18.16 -4.52 36.84
C ASP A 78 -18.04 -5.02 38.28
N ASN A 79 -18.15 -6.32 38.50
CA ASN A 79 -18.14 -6.91 39.84
C ASN A 79 -16.74 -6.94 40.48
N GLN A 80 -15.69 -7.17 39.70
CA GLN A 80 -14.34 -7.37 40.23
C GLN A 80 -13.50 -6.10 40.25
N LEU A 81 -13.66 -5.22 39.26
CA LEU A 81 -12.89 -3.97 39.15
C LEU A 81 -13.72 -2.75 39.60
N GLY A 82 -15.04 -2.85 39.52
CA GLY A 82 -15.95 -1.72 39.67
C GLY A 82 -16.24 -1.05 38.33
N SER A 83 -17.52 -0.77 38.09
CA SER A 83 -18.00 -0.21 36.82
C SER A 83 -17.44 1.18 36.50
N THR A 84 -16.88 1.91 37.45
CA THR A 84 -16.24 3.22 37.21
C THR A 84 -14.73 3.14 37.02
N SER A 85 -14.13 1.95 37.13
CA SER A 85 -12.67 1.77 37.16
C SER A 85 -12.06 1.44 35.79
N TYR A 86 -12.86 1.44 34.72
CA TYR A 86 -12.40 1.13 33.37
C TYR A 86 -13.28 1.77 32.28
N ASP A 87 -12.67 2.05 31.13
CA ASP A 87 -13.32 2.74 30.00
C ASP A 87 -13.81 1.79 28.91
N LEU A 88 -13.11 0.67 28.75
CA LEU A 88 -13.45 -0.45 27.88
C LEU A 88 -12.83 -1.75 28.42
N GLY A 89 -13.34 -2.90 28.02
CA GLY A 89 -12.93 -4.21 28.50
C GLY A 89 -13.01 -5.29 27.44
N MET A 90 -12.04 -6.21 27.47
CA MET A 90 -11.94 -7.34 26.55
C MET A 90 -11.58 -8.63 27.29
N VAL A 91 -12.31 -9.71 27.03
CA VAL A 91 -11.96 -11.05 27.50
C VAL A 91 -11.26 -11.86 26.40
N PHE A 92 -10.18 -12.53 26.77
CA PHE A 92 -9.44 -13.47 25.93
C PHE A 92 -9.86 -14.90 26.27
N THR A 93 -10.26 -15.66 25.27
CA THR A 93 -10.80 -17.01 25.40
C THR A 93 -10.27 -17.92 24.29
N LYS A 94 -10.71 -19.18 24.23
CA LYS A 94 -10.44 -20.05 23.07
C LYS A 94 -11.35 -19.67 21.89
N GLY A 95 -10.85 -19.83 20.67
CA GLY A 95 -11.66 -19.63 19.47
C GLY A 95 -10.89 -19.13 18.25
N LEU A 96 -11.63 -18.87 17.16
CA LEU A 96 -11.09 -18.51 15.85
C LEU A 96 -11.35 -17.06 15.39
N TYR A 97 -12.22 -16.35 16.08
CA TYR A 97 -12.66 -15.00 15.70
C TYR A 97 -12.85 -14.14 16.94
N GLY A 98 -13.30 -12.90 16.77
CA GLY A 98 -13.67 -12.01 17.85
C GLY A 98 -15.12 -11.56 17.76
N LEU A 99 -15.59 -10.90 18.81
CA LEU A 99 -16.89 -10.25 18.84
C LEU A 99 -16.85 -9.05 19.78
N ALA A 100 -17.30 -7.90 19.30
CA ALA A 100 -17.47 -6.69 20.10
C ALA A 100 -18.75 -5.95 19.73
N TYR A 101 -19.31 -5.21 20.70
CA TYR A 101 -20.36 -4.23 20.39
C TYR A 101 -19.77 -2.96 19.77
N LEU A 102 -20.46 -2.45 18.74
CA LEU A 102 -20.11 -1.21 18.07
C LEU A 102 -20.30 0.00 19.01
N ARG A 103 -19.35 0.95 19.04
CA ARG A 103 -19.44 2.20 19.83
C ARG A 103 -19.73 1.96 21.32
N SER A 104 -19.08 0.96 21.89
CA SER A 104 -19.31 0.52 23.27
C SER A 104 -18.34 1.13 24.28
N VAL A 105 -17.25 1.76 23.84
CA VAL A 105 -16.35 2.50 24.75
C VAL A 105 -17.16 3.53 25.54
N CYS A 106 -16.90 3.62 26.85
CA CYS A 106 -17.63 4.43 27.82
C CYS A 106 -19.12 4.08 28.05
N ASP A 107 -19.75 3.20 27.28
CA ASP A 107 -21.14 2.78 27.50
C ASP A 107 -21.21 1.97 28.82
N PRO A 108 -21.86 2.47 29.89
CA PRO A 108 -21.89 1.77 31.17
C PRO A 108 -22.54 0.38 31.11
N LEU A 109 -23.30 0.08 30.05
CA LEU A 109 -23.95 -1.22 29.86
C LEU A 109 -23.15 -2.17 28.98
N ARG A 110 -22.16 -1.69 28.22
CA ARG A 110 -21.50 -2.49 27.15
C ARG A 110 -19.99 -2.31 27.04
N LYS A 111 -19.38 -1.39 27.78
CA LYS A 111 -17.94 -1.11 27.65
C LYS A 111 -17.04 -2.29 27.95
N GLY A 112 -17.49 -3.29 28.71
CA GLY A 112 -16.78 -4.54 28.96
C GLY A 112 -17.14 -5.68 28.01
N SER A 113 -18.05 -5.47 27.06
CA SER A 113 -18.63 -6.51 26.20
C SER A 113 -17.86 -6.67 24.89
N SER A 114 -16.62 -7.15 24.98
CA SER A 114 -15.85 -7.64 23.84
C SER A 114 -15.06 -8.91 24.17
N ALA A 115 -14.81 -9.74 23.16
CA ALA A 115 -14.05 -10.98 23.31
C ALA A 115 -13.21 -11.30 22.06
N VAL A 116 -12.05 -11.91 22.27
CA VAL A 116 -11.21 -12.46 21.19
C VAL A 116 -10.83 -13.89 21.51
N GLY A 117 -10.98 -14.78 20.53
CA GLY A 117 -10.64 -16.20 20.62
C GLY A 117 -9.27 -16.53 20.03
N PHE A 118 -8.53 -17.43 20.69
CA PHE A 118 -7.26 -17.97 20.21
C PHE A 118 -7.30 -19.51 20.22
N LEU A 119 -6.83 -20.16 19.15
CA LEU A 119 -6.71 -21.62 19.10
C LEU A 119 -5.34 -22.15 19.56
N SER A 120 -4.33 -21.29 19.57
CA SER A 120 -2.96 -21.61 19.97
C SER A 120 -2.36 -20.48 20.80
N ALA A 121 -1.25 -20.74 21.49
CA ALA A 121 -0.48 -19.73 22.21
C ALA A 121 0.33 -18.84 21.26
N ALA A 122 -0.37 -18.19 20.32
CA ALA A 122 0.23 -17.34 19.30
C ALA A 122 0.10 -15.86 19.68
N THR A 123 1.10 -15.08 19.29
CA THR A 123 1.14 -13.61 19.38
C THR A 123 1.60 -13.02 18.06
N ASP A 124 1.23 -13.68 16.97
CA ASP A 124 1.55 -13.26 15.61
C ASP A 124 0.65 -12.10 15.13
N ASP A 125 0.95 -11.58 13.95
CA ASP A 125 0.25 -10.43 13.38
C ASP A 125 -1.24 -10.71 13.15
N PHE A 126 -1.64 -11.96 12.88
CA PHE A 126 -3.07 -12.29 12.74
C PHE A 126 -3.81 -12.04 14.04
N HIS A 127 -3.30 -12.54 15.16
CA HIS A 127 -3.94 -12.38 16.46
C HIS A 127 -3.90 -10.94 16.96
N ILE A 128 -2.78 -10.23 16.77
CA ILE A 128 -2.68 -8.80 17.10
C ILE A 128 -3.71 -7.98 16.30
N ASN A 129 -3.83 -8.26 15.00
CA ASN A 129 -4.76 -7.54 14.14
C ASN A 129 -6.22 -7.88 14.45
N LEU A 130 -6.52 -9.10 14.89
CA LEU A 130 -7.85 -9.47 15.35
C LEU A 130 -8.23 -8.72 16.64
N VAL A 131 -7.30 -8.56 17.58
CA VAL A 131 -7.54 -7.73 18.77
C VAL A 131 -7.76 -6.26 18.38
N ALA A 132 -6.94 -5.73 17.47
CA ALA A 132 -7.13 -4.37 16.94
C ALA A 132 -8.49 -4.20 16.23
N HIS A 133 -8.94 -5.22 15.49
CA HIS A 133 -10.24 -5.26 14.80
C HIS A 133 -11.40 -5.15 15.79
N GLU A 134 -11.41 -5.98 16.84
CA GLU A 134 -12.50 -5.95 17.83
C GLU A 134 -12.49 -4.66 18.65
N LEU A 135 -11.32 -4.13 19.00
CA LEU A 135 -11.24 -2.81 19.63
C LEU A 135 -11.79 -1.72 18.70
N ALA A 136 -11.47 -1.75 17.41
CA ALA A 136 -11.97 -0.77 16.45
C ALA A 136 -13.49 -0.80 16.29
N HIS A 137 -14.15 -1.97 16.41
CA HIS A 137 -15.61 -2.05 16.57
C HIS A 137 -16.08 -1.27 17.80
N MET A 138 -15.42 -1.45 18.96
CA MET A 138 -15.77 -0.69 20.16
C MET A 138 -15.64 0.83 19.96
N PHE A 139 -14.69 1.28 19.13
CA PHE A 139 -14.52 2.67 18.70
C PHE A 139 -15.41 3.08 17.51
N GLY A 140 -16.23 2.17 16.98
CA GLY A 140 -17.31 2.47 16.06
C GLY A 140 -17.06 2.20 14.59
N ALA A 141 -15.95 1.55 14.22
CA ALA A 141 -15.68 1.15 12.84
C ALA A 141 -16.51 -0.08 12.43
N ASN A 142 -17.10 -0.04 11.24
CA ASN A 142 -17.75 -1.18 10.61
C ASN A 142 -16.78 -1.96 9.71
N HIS A 143 -17.22 -3.16 9.30
CA HIS A 143 -16.47 -3.95 8.32
C HIS A 143 -16.35 -3.27 6.96
N THR A 144 -15.22 -3.46 6.29
CA THR A 144 -14.90 -2.80 5.02
C THR A 144 -14.99 -3.70 3.79
N PHE A 145 -15.13 -5.01 3.95
CA PHE A 145 -15.11 -5.98 2.84
C PHE A 145 -16.45 -6.07 2.08
N ASN A 146 -16.40 -6.49 0.81
CA ASN A 146 -17.57 -6.65 -0.05
C ASN A 146 -17.90 -8.10 -0.44
N SER A 147 -17.11 -9.08 0.00
CA SER A 147 -17.37 -10.51 -0.28
C SER A 147 -18.72 -11.00 0.27
N PRO A 148 -19.48 -11.78 -0.52
CA PRO A 148 -20.68 -12.48 -0.08
C PRO A 148 -20.44 -13.96 0.27
N THR A 149 -19.20 -14.46 0.30
CA THR A 149 -18.90 -15.90 0.34
C THR A 149 -18.30 -16.35 1.67
N GLY A 150 -18.41 -17.65 1.99
CA GLY A 150 -17.84 -18.24 3.21
C GLY A 150 -18.27 -17.50 4.49
N LEU A 151 -17.32 -17.21 5.38
CA LEU A 151 -17.58 -16.47 6.63
C LEU A 151 -17.98 -15.00 6.41
N CYS A 152 -17.68 -14.43 5.24
CA CYS A 152 -18.08 -13.06 4.90
C CYS A 152 -19.60 -12.95 4.65
N ALA A 153 -20.25 -14.05 4.27
CA ALA A 153 -21.69 -14.09 4.05
C ALA A 153 -22.47 -13.69 5.32
N GLY A 154 -23.37 -12.70 5.19
CA GLY A 154 -24.17 -12.19 6.30
C GLY A 154 -23.44 -11.26 7.28
N ARG A 155 -22.13 -11.03 7.10
CA ARG A 155 -21.31 -10.14 7.95
C ARG A 155 -20.83 -8.87 7.25
N ARG A 156 -21.06 -8.78 5.94
CA ARG A 156 -20.85 -7.59 5.12
C ARG A 156 -21.76 -6.44 5.58
N ILE A 157 -21.19 -5.24 5.68
CA ILE A 157 -21.94 -4.01 5.98
C ILE A 157 -22.08 -3.16 4.70
N PRO A 158 -23.28 -3.02 4.10
CA PRO A 158 -23.44 -2.32 2.83
C PRO A 158 -22.95 -0.87 2.79
N GLY A 159 -23.03 -0.16 3.92
CA GLY A 159 -22.63 1.25 4.02
C GLY A 159 -21.13 1.49 4.07
N SER A 160 -20.32 0.45 4.26
CA SER A 160 -18.86 0.55 4.46
C SER A 160 -18.07 -0.48 3.64
N ALA A 161 -18.73 -1.31 2.81
CA ALA A 161 -18.14 -2.37 1.99
C ALA A 161 -17.34 -1.83 0.78
N TYR A 162 -16.25 -1.11 1.04
CA TYR A 162 -15.37 -0.46 0.05
C TYR A 162 -14.27 -1.38 -0.50
N GLU A 163 -13.93 -2.48 0.17
CA GLU A 163 -12.83 -3.35 -0.25
C GLU A 163 -13.34 -4.57 -1.03
N PRO A 164 -12.77 -4.89 -2.21
CA PRO A 164 -13.13 -6.09 -2.94
C PRO A 164 -12.73 -7.35 -2.17
N GLY A 165 -13.45 -8.46 -2.40
CA GLY A 165 -13.22 -9.74 -1.75
C GLY A 165 -13.35 -9.67 -0.23
N ALA A 166 -12.54 -10.44 0.48
CA ALA A 166 -12.47 -10.42 1.95
C ALA A 166 -11.79 -9.15 2.49
N GLY A 167 -11.28 -8.28 1.61
CA GLY A 167 -10.53 -7.07 1.95
C GLY A 167 -9.11 -7.32 2.44
N SER A 168 -8.44 -6.24 2.82
CA SER A 168 -7.01 -6.17 3.15
C SER A 168 -6.69 -5.41 4.43
N THR A 169 -7.50 -4.42 4.81
CA THR A 169 -7.25 -3.60 6.00
C THR A 169 -7.71 -4.26 7.30
N LEU A 170 -7.42 -3.63 8.45
CA LEU A 170 -7.80 -4.14 9.76
C LEU A 170 -9.29 -4.46 9.92
N MET A 171 -10.19 -3.65 9.35
CA MET A 171 -11.64 -3.86 9.44
C MET A 171 -12.20 -4.78 8.34
N SER A 172 -11.32 -5.44 7.60
CA SER A 172 -11.68 -6.49 6.65
C SER A 172 -11.63 -7.88 7.30
N TYR A 173 -11.93 -8.91 6.51
CA TYR A 173 -11.83 -10.33 6.89
C TYR A 173 -10.64 -11.04 6.23
N ALA A 174 -9.58 -10.30 5.91
CA ALA A 174 -8.29 -10.87 5.54
C ALA A 174 -7.86 -11.97 6.54
N GLY A 175 -7.45 -13.13 6.01
CA GLY A 175 -7.08 -14.30 6.82
C GLY A 175 -8.23 -15.15 7.37
N LEU A 176 -9.48 -14.69 7.30
CA LEU A 176 -10.65 -15.46 7.72
C LEU A 176 -11.27 -16.26 6.56
N PRO A 177 -11.95 -17.39 6.80
CA PRO A 177 -12.39 -18.32 5.75
C PRO A 177 -13.58 -17.81 4.91
N CYS A 178 -13.36 -16.80 4.07
CA CYS A 178 -14.29 -16.30 3.05
C CYS A 178 -14.10 -16.99 1.69
N SER A 179 -13.89 -18.31 1.70
CA SER A 179 -13.66 -19.11 0.48
C SER A 179 -12.50 -18.53 -0.38
N THR A 180 -12.65 -18.53 -1.71
CA THR A 180 -11.68 -18.00 -2.68
C THR A 180 -11.58 -16.47 -2.71
N ASP A 181 -12.41 -15.75 -1.94
CA ASP A 181 -12.37 -14.28 -1.91
C ASP A 181 -11.26 -13.74 -0.98
N VAL A 182 -10.54 -14.63 -0.29
CA VAL A 182 -9.40 -14.32 0.57
C VAL A 182 -8.12 -14.31 -0.26
N TYR A 183 -7.55 -13.13 -0.46
CA TYR A 183 -6.31 -12.94 -1.23
C TYR A 183 -5.08 -12.59 -0.38
N GLN A 184 -5.25 -12.48 0.95
CA GLN A 184 -4.14 -12.36 1.89
C GLN A 184 -4.50 -13.08 3.20
N SER A 185 -3.50 -13.71 3.81
CA SER A 185 -3.67 -14.56 5.00
C SER A 185 -3.70 -13.79 6.32
N VAL A 186 -3.30 -12.51 6.31
CA VAL A 186 -3.30 -11.61 7.46
C VAL A 186 -3.67 -10.22 6.93
N SER A 187 -4.48 -9.45 7.66
CA SER A 187 -4.73 -8.04 7.32
C SER A 187 -3.43 -7.22 7.41
N ASP A 188 -3.34 -6.17 6.61
CA ASP A 188 -2.32 -5.17 6.80
C ASP A 188 -2.69 -4.29 8.01
N ALA A 189 -1.71 -3.97 8.86
CA ALA A 189 -1.91 -3.31 10.15
C ALA A 189 -2.17 -1.79 10.05
N TYR A 190 -3.18 -1.39 9.29
CA TYR A 190 -3.68 -0.01 9.18
C TYR A 190 -5.19 -0.01 8.93
N PHE A 191 -5.83 1.13 9.19
CA PHE A 191 -7.27 1.29 8.96
C PHE A 191 -7.56 1.84 7.56
N HIS A 192 -8.62 1.31 6.94
CA HIS A 192 -9.20 1.91 5.74
C HIS A 192 -9.69 3.32 6.07
N SER A 193 -9.70 4.24 5.10
CA SER A 193 -10.18 5.61 5.31
C SER A 193 -11.61 5.73 5.83
N GLU A 194 -12.45 4.72 5.56
CA GLU A 194 -13.78 4.68 6.16
C GLU A 194 -13.74 4.36 7.65
N SER A 195 -12.95 3.37 8.07
CA SER A 195 -12.78 3.02 9.48
C SER A 195 -12.19 4.19 10.27
N LEU A 196 -11.20 4.89 9.71
CA LEU A 196 -10.67 6.14 10.27
C LEU A 196 -11.77 7.19 10.45
N ARG A 197 -12.58 7.42 9.42
CA ARG A 197 -13.70 8.38 9.47
C ARG A 197 -14.70 8.02 10.56
N GLU A 198 -15.07 6.75 10.68
CA GLU A 198 -16.02 6.27 11.69
C GLU A 198 -15.48 6.40 13.12
N ILE A 199 -14.22 6.00 13.33
CA ILE A 199 -13.55 6.12 14.64
C ILE A 199 -13.41 7.58 15.05
N PHE A 200 -12.90 8.45 14.17
CA PHE A 200 -12.77 9.88 14.48
C PHE A 200 -14.14 10.53 14.73
N THR A 201 -15.18 10.11 14.02
CA THR A 201 -16.56 10.59 14.29
C THR A 201 -17.01 10.21 15.70
N PHE A 202 -16.72 8.98 16.14
CA PHE A 202 -17.07 8.55 17.49
C PHE A 202 -16.22 9.24 18.57
N LEU A 203 -14.90 9.35 18.38
CA LEU A 203 -13.99 10.05 19.30
C LEU A 203 -14.34 11.54 19.48
N ALA A 204 -14.86 12.17 18.43
CA ALA A 204 -15.35 13.56 18.50
C ALA A 204 -16.69 13.68 19.26
N SER A 205 -17.40 12.58 19.51
CA SER A 205 -18.68 12.58 20.23
C SER A 205 -18.48 12.54 21.75
N PRO A 206 -19.36 13.18 22.54
CA PRO A 206 -19.30 13.12 24.01
C PRO A 206 -19.35 11.70 24.58
N SER A 207 -19.93 10.75 23.83
CA SER A 207 -20.04 9.36 24.23
C SER A 207 -18.68 8.64 24.33
N ALA A 208 -17.60 9.19 23.78
CA ALA A 208 -16.26 8.62 23.86
C ALA A 208 -15.39 9.25 24.97
N HIS A 209 -15.90 10.21 25.73
CA HIS A 209 -15.10 11.06 26.64
C HIS A 209 -15.00 10.51 28.08
N CYS A 210 -14.65 9.23 28.24
CA CYS A 210 -14.31 8.66 29.55
C CYS A 210 -12.80 8.59 29.82
N GLY A 211 -11.98 8.61 28.76
CA GLY A 211 -10.52 8.63 28.87
C GLY A 211 -9.93 10.01 29.14
N VAL A 212 -8.62 10.05 29.38
CA VAL A 212 -7.86 11.30 29.46
C VAL A 212 -7.65 11.85 28.06
N ILE A 213 -8.04 13.12 27.85
CA ILE A 213 -7.87 13.80 26.56
C ILE A 213 -6.61 14.66 26.61
N GLU A 214 -5.67 14.37 25.72
CA GLU A 214 -4.45 15.15 25.53
C GLU A 214 -4.46 15.84 24.17
N THR A 215 -3.96 17.07 24.12
CA THR A 215 -3.81 17.80 22.86
C THR A 215 -2.47 17.44 22.22
N VAL A 216 -2.51 17.00 20.97
CA VAL A 216 -1.32 16.78 20.14
C VAL A 216 -1.07 18.05 19.31
N PRO A 217 0.05 18.76 19.47
CA PRO A 217 0.35 19.93 18.66
C PRO A 217 0.81 19.50 17.26
N SER A 218 -0.09 19.59 16.28
CA SER A 218 0.22 19.51 14.84
C SER A 218 -0.75 20.41 14.06
N SER A 219 -0.25 21.04 13.01
CA SER A 219 -1.01 21.85 12.07
C SER A 219 -1.65 21.03 10.94
N GLY A 220 -1.26 19.76 10.79
CA GLY A 220 -1.70 18.85 9.72
C GLY A 220 -1.25 19.26 8.32
N PRO A 221 -1.19 18.34 7.35
CA PRO A 221 -0.76 18.64 5.99
C PRO A 221 -1.86 19.33 5.16
N PHE A 222 -1.47 20.27 4.31
CA PHE A 222 -2.32 20.75 3.22
C PHE A 222 -2.32 19.73 2.07
N LEU A 223 -3.50 19.36 1.57
CA LEU A 223 -3.68 18.32 0.55
C LEU A 223 -4.42 18.87 -0.68
N ASN A 224 -3.89 18.57 -1.87
CA ASN A 224 -4.55 18.81 -3.15
C ASN A 224 -4.54 17.50 -3.98
N PRO A 225 -5.65 16.76 -4.06
CA PRO A 225 -5.74 15.46 -4.75
C PRO A 225 -5.92 15.60 -6.27
N GLY A 226 -5.76 16.80 -6.82
CA GLY A 226 -6.08 17.11 -8.21
C GLY A 226 -7.57 17.34 -8.42
N VAL A 227 -7.98 17.36 -9.68
CA VAL A 227 -9.39 17.56 -10.07
C VAL A 227 -9.89 16.33 -10.82
N GLU A 228 -11.21 16.22 -10.96
CA GLU A 228 -11.84 15.12 -11.70
C GLU A 228 -11.31 15.01 -13.13
N ARG A 229 -11.07 13.76 -13.57
CA ARG A 229 -10.63 13.43 -14.93
C ARG A 229 -11.53 12.39 -15.58
N VAL A 230 -11.59 12.42 -16.91
CA VAL A 230 -12.26 11.40 -17.71
C VAL A 230 -11.20 10.48 -18.31
N ILE A 231 -11.40 9.17 -18.21
CA ILE A 231 -10.50 8.13 -18.70
C ILE A 231 -11.26 7.12 -19.56
N PRO A 232 -10.64 6.53 -20.61
CA PRO A 232 -11.26 5.41 -21.31
C PRO A 232 -11.32 4.17 -20.41
N VAL A 233 -12.38 3.37 -20.53
CA VAL A 233 -12.43 2.05 -19.88
C VAL A 233 -11.26 1.17 -20.33
N GLY A 234 -10.84 0.24 -19.47
CA GLY A 234 -9.73 -0.67 -19.76
C GLY A 234 -8.36 -0.01 -19.84
N THR A 235 -8.19 1.23 -19.36
CA THR A 235 -6.93 1.97 -19.46
C THR A 235 -6.27 2.18 -18.09
N PRO A 236 -4.98 1.82 -17.92
CA PRO A 236 -4.18 2.13 -16.73
C PRO A 236 -4.13 3.62 -16.39
N PHE A 237 -4.09 3.94 -15.09
CA PHE A 237 -4.01 5.31 -14.62
C PHE A 237 -3.15 5.46 -13.37
N THR A 238 -2.65 6.67 -13.13
CA THR A 238 -1.90 7.02 -11.92
C THR A 238 -2.58 8.18 -11.21
N LEU A 239 -2.99 7.94 -9.96
CA LEU A 239 -3.46 8.99 -9.05
C LEU A 239 -2.27 9.67 -8.39
N ASN A 240 -2.36 10.97 -8.11
CA ASN A 240 -1.29 11.71 -7.43
C ASN A 240 -1.87 12.84 -6.58
N VAL A 241 -1.20 13.17 -5.48
CA VAL A 241 -1.56 14.26 -4.57
C VAL A 241 -0.38 15.20 -4.41
N SER A 242 -0.65 16.51 -4.38
CA SER A 242 0.30 17.48 -3.85
C SER A 242 0.01 17.65 -2.36
N ALA A 243 1.02 17.44 -1.53
CA ALA A 243 0.90 17.59 -0.08
C ALA A 243 2.08 18.40 0.47
N SER A 244 1.80 19.24 1.46
CA SER A 244 2.82 19.99 2.20
C SER A 244 2.49 19.99 3.68
N ASP A 245 3.45 19.64 4.51
CA ASP A 245 3.33 19.63 5.97
C ASP A 245 4.02 20.86 6.57
N PRO A 246 3.30 21.76 7.27
CA PRO A 246 3.88 22.96 7.87
C PRO A 246 4.92 22.66 8.96
N ASP A 247 4.78 21.53 9.64
CA ASP A 247 5.61 21.13 10.77
C ASP A 247 6.82 20.26 10.33
N GLY A 248 6.89 19.90 9.05
CA GLY A 248 8.01 19.17 8.43
C GLY A 248 7.99 17.66 8.69
N HIS A 249 6.84 17.09 9.06
CA HIS A 249 6.71 15.65 9.27
C HIS A 249 6.91 14.85 7.98
N THR A 250 7.42 13.63 8.12
CA THR A 250 7.45 12.69 6.99
C THR A 250 6.04 12.18 6.74
N LEU A 251 5.56 12.34 5.51
CA LEU A 251 4.22 11.93 5.12
C LEU A 251 4.23 10.56 4.43
N THR A 252 3.26 9.71 4.76
CA THR A 252 2.94 8.51 3.99
C THR A 252 1.51 8.58 3.43
N TYR A 253 1.29 7.92 2.30
CA TYR A 253 0.10 8.06 1.47
C TYR A 253 -0.55 6.71 1.20
N THR A 254 -1.88 6.67 1.28
CA THR A 254 -2.72 5.54 0.90
C THR A 254 -3.84 6.03 0.00
N TRP A 255 -3.89 5.55 -1.23
CA TRP A 255 -5.00 5.81 -2.15
C TRP A 255 -6.01 4.68 -2.08
N GLU A 256 -7.28 4.98 -1.85
CA GLU A 256 -8.36 4.01 -1.70
C GLU A 256 -9.53 4.35 -2.60
N GLN A 257 -10.11 3.34 -3.26
CA GLN A 257 -11.38 3.51 -3.95
C GLN A 257 -12.51 3.63 -2.92
N ARG A 258 -13.42 4.57 -3.15
CA ARG A 258 -14.54 4.93 -2.26
C ARG A 258 -15.89 4.74 -2.93
N ASP A 259 -16.01 3.67 -3.71
CA ASP A 259 -17.28 3.26 -4.31
C ASP A 259 -17.89 2.11 -3.51
N LEU A 260 -19.19 2.21 -3.23
CA LEU A 260 -19.99 1.12 -2.72
C LEU A 260 -20.73 0.43 -3.87
N GLY A 261 -21.10 -0.83 -3.68
CA GLY A 261 -21.88 -1.57 -4.65
C GLY A 261 -22.61 -2.75 -4.03
N PRO A 262 -23.32 -3.55 -4.83
CA PRO A 262 -23.86 -4.81 -4.37
C PRO A 262 -22.74 -5.75 -3.88
N ALA A 263 -23.11 -6.69 -3.02
CA ALA A 263 -22.18 -7.74 -2.60
C ALA A 263 -21.79 -8.59 -3.82
N GLN A 264 -20.50 -8.87 -4.00
CA GLN A 264 -20.02 -9.57 -5.19
C GLN A 264 -18.76 -10.38 -4.89
N PRO A 265 -18.66 -11.63 -5.40
CA PRO A 265 -17.43 -12.41 -5.29
C PRO A 265 -16.25 -11.68 -5.92
N LEU A 266 -15.05 -11.99 -5.44
CA LEU A 266 -13.83 -11.43 -6.00
C LEU A 266 -13.72 -11.78 -7.48
N GLY A 267 -13.42 -10.79 -8.33
CA GLY A 267 -13.36 -10.99 -9.78
C GLY A 267 -14.71 -11.04 -10.51
N GLY A 268 -15.85 -10.89 -9.82
CA GLY A 268 -17.16 -10.77 -10.48
C GLY A 268 -17.26 -9.56 -11.45
N PRO A 269 -18.23 -9.51 -12.36
CA PRO A 269 -18.30 -8.49 -13.42
C PRO A 269 -18.33 -7.05 -12.90
N ASP A 270 -17.72 -6.10 -13.62
CA ASP A 270 -17.87 -4.68 -13.30
C ASP A 270 -19.29 -4.22 -13.68
N ASP A 271 -20.14 -3.98 -12.68
CA ASP A 271 -21.51 -3.48 -12.83
C ASP A 271 -21.58 -1.94 -12.83
N GLY A 272 -20.42 -1.27 -12.85
CA GLY A 272 -20.30 0.18 -12.74
C GLY A 272 -20.37 0.73 -11.31
N LYS A 273 -20.47 -0.12 -10.28
CA LYS A 273 -20.61 0.29 -8.87
C LYS A 273 -19.68 -0.46 -7.93
N VAL A 274 -19.54 -1.77 -8.10
CA VAL A 274 -18.75 -2.65 -7.24
C VAL A 274 -17.32 -2.11 -7.01
N PRO A 275 -16.74 -2.26 -5.81
CA PRO A 275 -15.32 -2.01 -5.61
C PRO A 275 -14.45 -2.84 -6.55
N LEU A 276 -13.46 -2.20 -7.16
CA LEU A 276 -12.53 -2.82 -8.12
C LEU A 276 -11.09 -2.86 -7.62
N ILE A 277 -10.73 -1.99 -6.66
CA ILE A 277 -9.35 -1.70 -6.28
C ILE A 277 -9.19 -1.96 -4.78
N ARG A 278 -8.35 -2.94 -4.44
CA ARG A 278 -7.94 -3.21 -3.06
C ARG A 278 -7.20 -2.03 -2.44
N SER A 279 -7.23 -1.94 -1.12
CA SER A 279 -6.31 -1.05 -0.41
C SER A 279 -4.89 -1.65 -0.36
N THR A 280 -3.91 -0.78 -0.19
CA THR A 280 -2.48 -1.14 -0.04
C THR A 280 -1.87 -0.31 1.08
N PRO A 281 -0.91 -0.86 1.84
CA PRO A 281 -0.27 -0.16 2.95
C PRO A 281 0.23 1.26 2.60
N PRO A 282 0.28 2.18 3.59
CA PRO A 282 0.85 3.50 3.40
C PRO A 282 2.27 3.45 2.84
N SER A 283 2.56 4.30 1.86
CA SER A 283 3.88 4.39 1.23
C SER A 283 4.42 5.83 1.23
N LEU A 284 5.71 6.02 1.01
CA LEU A 284 6.29 7.36 0.81
C LEU A 284 5.96 7.98 -0.55
N GLN A 285 5.30 7.23 -1.44
CA GLN A 285 4.96 7.70 -2.79
C GLN A 285 3.59 8.40 -2.75
N PRO A 286 3.51 9.69 -3.11
CA PRO A 286 2.23 10.39 -3.20
C PRO A 286 1.38 9.90 -4.39
N ALA A 287 2.02 9.22 -5.35
CA ALA A 287 1.37 8.66 -6.52
C ALA A 287 1.10 7.16 -6.38
N ARG A 288 -0.05 6.69 -6.87
CA ARG A 288 -0.40 5.26 -6.99
C ARG A 288 -0.84 4.95 -8.40
N THR A 289 -0.16 4.00 -9.03
CA THR A 289 -0.50 3.47 -10.35
C THR A 289 -1.42 2.25 -10.20
N ILE A 290 -2.50 2.22 -10.98
CA ILE A 290 -3.54 1.20 -10.94
C ILE A 290 -3.78 0.61 -12.34
N PRO A 291 -3.65 -0.72 -12.52
CA PRO A 291 -2.98 -1.66 -11.61
C PRO A 291 -1.53 -1.30 -11.35
N ASN A 292 -0.92 -1.91 -10.33
CA ASN A 292 0.50 -1.71 -10.04
C ASN A 292 1.39 -2.05 -11.26
N LEU A 293 2.56 -1.41 -11.33
CA LEU A 293 3.46 -1.55 -12.48
C LEU A 293 3.98 -2.98 -12.69
N ALA A 294 4.11 -3.79 -11.63
CA ALA A 294 4.56 -5.18 -11.74
C ALA A 294 3.52 -6.07 -12.44
N ASP A 295 2.23 -5.82 -12.21
CA ASP A 295 1.13 -6.52 -12.89
C ASP A 295 1.06 -6.07 -14.36
N LEU A 296 1.18 -4.77 -14.62
CA LEU A 296 1.20 -4.20 -15.97
C LEU A 296 2.40 -4.71 -16.80
N ALA A 297 3.61 -4.69 -16.23
CA ALA A 297 4.83 -5.16 -16.88
C ALA A 297 4.77 -6.65 -17.26
N ALA A 298 4.08 -7.45 -16.44
CA ALA A 298 3.87 -8.87 -16.66
C ALA A 298 2.63 -9.19 -17.50
N ASN A 299 1.86 -8.19 -17.94
CA ASN A 299 0.55 -8.34 -18.58
C ASN A 299 -0.41 -9.23 -17.76
N ARG A 300 -0.37 -9.12 -16.44
CA ARG A 300 -1.13 -9.97 -15.52
C ARG A 300 -2.45 -9.32 -15.14
N SER A 301 -3.54 -10.09 -15.20
CA SER A 301 -4.82 -9.69 -14.62
C SER A 301 -4.83 -10.03 -13.12
N ASN A 302 -5.23 -9.07 -12.29
CA ASN A 302 -5.32 -9.23 -10.85
C ASN A 302 -6.76 -8.97 -10.39
N PRO A 303 -7.49 -9.97 -9.86
CA PRO A 303 -8.90 -9.79 -9.51
C PRO A 303 -9.12 -8.86 -8.31
N THR A 304 -8.06 -8.54 -7.56
CA THR A 304 -8.08 -7.62 -6.41
C THR A 304 -7.88 -6.15 -6.80
N GLU A 305 -7.35 -5.90 -8.00
CA GLU A 305 -7.07 -4.55 -8.52
C GLU A 305 -7.31 -4.53 -10.02
N ARG A 306 -8.50 -4.08 -10.41
CA ARG A 306 -8.99 -4.17 -11.79
C ARG A 306 -9.25 -2.81 -12.39
N LEU A 307 -9.01 -2.73 -13.70
CA LEU A 307 -9.44 -1.59 -14.50
C LEU A 307 -10.97 -1.59 -14.66
N PRO A 308 -11.60 -0.40 -14.71
CA PRO A 308 -13.02 -0.30 -15.00
C PRO A 308 -13.29 -0.78 -16.42
N THR A 309 -14.34 -1.58 -16.59
CA THR A 309 -14.80 -2.08 -17.90
C THR A 309 -16.19 -1.58 -18.27
N ALA A 310 -16.88 -0.88 -17.35
CA ALA A 310 -18.16 -0.24 -17.56
C ALA A 310 -18.08 1.29 -17.42
N ASN A 311 -19.11 1.99 -17.90
CA ASN A 311 -19.27 3.43 -17.64
C ASN A 311 -19.52 3.64 -16.14
N ARG A 312 -18.63 4.39 -15.47
CA ARG A 312 -18.77 4.66 -14.04
C ARG A 312 -18.00 5.90 -13.60
N ARG A 313 -18.51 6.54 -12.54
CA ARG A 313 -17.71 7.43 -11.71
C ARG A 313 -17.03 6.57 -10.64
N MET A 314 -15.72 6.72 -10.51
CA MET A 314 -14.91 6.10 -9.49
C MET A 314 -14.46 7.17 -8.51
N ASN A 315 -14.86 7.04 -7.25
CA ASN A 315 -14.45 7.96 -6.20
C ASN A 315 -13.19 7.44 -5.53
N PHE A 316 -12.27 8.33 -5.20
CA PHE A 316 -11.02 8.00 -4.55
C PHE A 316 -10.76 8.92 -3.39
N ARG A 317 -10.15 8.37 -2.35
CA ARG A 317 -9.59 9.12 -1.22
C ARG A 317 -8.11 8.87 -1.14
N VAL A 318 -7.34 9.93 -0.93
CA VAL A 318 -5.98 9.82 -0.42
C VAL A 318 -6.00 10.09 1.07
N THR A 319 -5.51 9.13 1.85
CA THR A 319 -5.24 9.28 3.28
C THR A 319 -3.76 9.53 3.46
N VAL A 320 -3.44 10.63 4.13
CA VAL A 320 -2.07 11.07 4.41
C VAL A 320 -1.83 10.98 5.91
N ARG A 321 -0.73 10.31 6.28
CA ARG A 321 -0.34 10.07 7.67
C ARG A 321 0.96 10.80 7.98
N GLU A 322 0.97 11.55 9.06
CA GLU A 322 2.14 12.22 9.62
C GLU A 322 2.90 11.23 10.51
N GLN A 323 4.09 10.80 10.07
CA GLN A 323 4.89 9.84 10.83
C GLN A 323 5.34 10.45 12.17
N GLY A 324 5.04 9.74 13.26
CA GLY A 324 5.41 10.14 14.61
C GLY A 324 4.39 11.04 15.33
N VAL A 325 3.31 11.45 14.65
CA VAL A 325 2.23 12.25 15.24
C VAL A 325 1.06 11.32 15.60
N PRO A 326 0.70 11.15 16.89
CA PRO A 326 -0.43 10.31 17.26
C PRO A 326 -1.73 10.82 16.63
N GLY A 327 -2.40 9.97 15.84
CA GLY A 327 -3.63 10.34 15.13
C GLY A 327 -3.43 11.41 14.05
N GLY A 328 -2.19 11.68 13.62
CA GLY A 328 -1.85 12.63 12.57
C GLY A 328 -2.29 12.12 11.20
N VAL A 329 -3.60 12.17 10.95
CA VAL A 329 -4.22 11.64 9.74
C VAL A 329 -5.09 12.72 9.10
N SER A 330 -4.84 13.00 7.83
CA SER A 330 -5.65 13.88 6.99
C SER A 330 -6.04 13.16 5.71
N TRP A 331 -7.10 13.61 5.05
CA TRP A 331 -7.50 13.01 3.77
C TRP A 331 -8.11 14.03 2.82
N ALA A 332 -8.05 13.70 1.52
CA ALA A 332 -8.70 14.45 0.47
C ALA A 332 -9.31 13.52 -0.57
N ASP A 333 -10.39 13.98 -1.22
CA ASP A 333 -11.18 13.19 -2.17
C ASP A 333 -11.01 13.70 -3.59
N THR A 334 -11.03 12.79 -4.56
CA THR A 334 -11.09 13.07 -6.00
C THR A 334 -11.91 11.99 -6.70
N SER A 335 -12.13 12.14 -8.01
CA SER A 335 -12.87 11.14 -8.78
C SER A 335 -12.39 11.04 -10.22
N LEU A 336 -12.65 9.88 -10.81
CA LEU A 336 -12.44 9.61 -12.23
C LEU A 336 -13.76 9.22 -12.88
N ILE A 337 -14.00 9.63 -14.10
CA ILE A 337 -15.12 9.16 -14.93
C ILE A 337 -14.54 8.19 -15.96
N ALA A 338 -14.78 6.90 -15.78
CA ALA A 338 -14.47 5.88 -16.78
C ALA A 338 -15.61 5.81 -17.81
N THR A 339 -15.27 5.88 -19.09
CA THR A 339 -16.26 5.85 -20.17
C THR A 339 -15.85 4.98 -21.37
N ASN A 340 -16.84 4.34 -21.99
CA ASN A 340 -16.73 3.45 -23.14
C ASN A 340 -17.03 4.13 -24.48
N ILE A 341 -17.18 5.47 -24.50
CA ILE A 341 -17.31 6.24 -25.73
C ILE A 341 -16.01 6.24 -26.56
N ALA A 342 -14.91 5.80 -25.96
CA ALA A 342 -13.61 5.54 -26.56
C ALA A 342 -13.21 4.08 -26.31
N GLY A 343 -12.39 3.52 -27.21
CA GLY A 343 -11.65 2.30 -26.92
C GLY A 343 -10.56 2.53 -25.88
N PRO A 344 -9.90 1.46 -25.38
CA PRO A 344 -8.78 1.62 -24.46
C PRO A 344 -7.64 2.38 -25.14
N PHE A 345 -6.94 3.21 -24.36
CA PHE A 345 -5.70 3.84 -24.80
C PHE A 345 -4.57 2.81 -24.67
N GLU A 346 -3.97 2.39 -25.78
CA GLU A 346 -3.03 1.27 -25.82
C GLU A 346 -1.84 1.55 -26.74
N VAL A 347 -0.63 1.18 -26.30
CA VAL A 347 0.54 1.11 -27.19
C VAL A 347 0.41 -0.12 -28.08
N THR A 348 0.38 0.09 -29.40
CA THR A 348 0.17 -0.97 -30.40
C THR A 348 1.49 -1.50 -30.99
N SER A 349 2.55 -0.70 -30.91
CA SER A 349 3.91 -1.12 -31.26
C SER A 349 4.56 -2.01 -30.19
N HIS A 350 5.58 -2.78 -30.57
CA HIS A 350 6.40 -3.59 -29.65
C HIS A 350 5.58 -4.57 -28.79
N ALA A 351 4.59 -5.20 -29.43
CA ALA A 351 3.72 -6.19 -28.80
C ALA A 351 4.42 -7.54 -28.56
N THR A 352 5.48 -7.83 -29.32
CA THR A 352 6.33 -9.01 -29.18
C THR A 352 7.77 -8.60 -28.89
N ALA A 353 8.55 -9.50 -28.27
CA ALA A 353 9.93 -9.20 -27.93
C ALA A 353 10.76 -9.07 -29.21
N GLY A 354 11.64 -8.07 -29.24
CA GLY A 354 12.40 -7.71 -30.43
C GLY A 354 13.69 -6.98 -30.11
N ARG A 355 14.44 -6.68 -31.17
CA ARG A 355 15.63 -5.82 -31.11
C ARG A 355 15.29 -4.46 -31.65
N ILE A 356 15.73 -3.42 -30.94
CA ILE A 356 15.58 -2.03 -31.32
C ILE A 356 16.95 -1.35 -31.33
N THR A 357 17.05 -0.28 -32.13
CA THR A 357 18.27 0.53 -32.23
C THR A 357 18.03 1.91 -31.61
N GLN A 358 18.98 2.83 -31.74
CA GLN A 358 18.89 4.16 -31.14
C GLN A 358 17.71 5.01 -31.63
N GLN A 359 17.09 4.68 -32.75
CA GLN A 359 15.87 5.32 -33.20
C GLN A 359 14.77 4.29 -33.30
N VAL A 360 13.61 4.57 -32.69
CA VAL A 360 12.49 3.64 -32.65
C VAL A 360 11.18 4.35 -32.95
N GLY A 361 10.37 3.74 -33.81
CA GLY A 361 8.99 4.14 -34.03
C GLY A 361 8.08 3.55 -32.94
N LEU A 362 7.22 4.39 -32.38
CA LEU A 362 6.18 4.01 -31.45
C LEU A 362 4.82 4.34 -32.06
N THR A 363 3.87 3.42 -31.93
CA THR A 363 2.47 3.63 -32.30
C THR A 363 1.55 3.29 -31.14
N TRP A 364 0.44 4.03 -31.03
CA TRP A 364 -0.60 3.80 -30.03
C TRP A 364 -1.99 4.09 -30.60
N SER A 365 -3.01 3.55 -29.96
CA SER A 365 -4.41 3.86 -30.24
C SER A 365 -4.77 5.19 -29.55
N VAL A 366 -4.99 6.25 -30.33
CA VAL A 366 -5.49 7.54 -29.80
C VAL A 366 -6.87 7.37 -29.18
N ALA A 367 -7.70 6.49 -29.73
CA ALA A 367 -9.06 6.18 -29.26
C ALA A 367 -9.96 7.43 -29.05
N GLY A 368 -9.74 8.52 -29.78
CA GLY A 368 -10.50 9.77 -29.62
C GLY A 368 -10.18 10.55 -28.34
N THR A 369 -9.13 10.16 -27.60
CA THR A 369 -8.71 10.84 -26.37
C THR A 369 -8.11 12.23 -26.62
N ASP A 370 -7.75 12.55 -27.86
CA ASP A 370 -7.32 13.86 -28.32
C ASP A 370 -8.41 14.95 -28.23
N ARG A 371 -9.67 14.54 -28.03
CA ARG A 371 -10.85 15.42 -28.06
C ARG A 371 -11.64 15.34 -26.78
N ALA A 372 -12.66 16.19 -26.68
CA ALA A 372 -13.64 16.12 -25.61
C ALA A 372 -14.29 14.72 -25.56
N PRO A 373 -14.52 14.15 -24.36
CA PRO A 373 -14.37 14.76 -23.04
C PRO A 373 -12.97 14.59 -22.40
N PHE A 374 -12.06 13.83 -23.01
CA PHE A 374 -10.75 13.50 -22.43
C PHE A 374 -9.75 14.67 -22.51
N ASN A 375 -9.82 15.43 -23.61
CA ASN A 375 -9.03 16.65 -23.89
C ASN A 375 -7.51 16.45 -23.74
N VAL A 376 -6.95 15.40 -24.35
CA VAL A 376 -5.51 15.07 -24.31
C VAL A 376 -4.87 15.31 -25.67
N PRO A 377 -4.60 16.56 -26.09
CA PRO A 377 -4.01 16.85 -27.41
C PRO A 377 -2.54 16.43 -27.53
N ALA A 378 -1.87 16.14 -26.40
CA ALA A 378 -0.46 15.76 -26.36
C ALA A 378 -0.20 14.63 -25.36
N VAL A 379 0.84 13.85 -25.61
CA VAL A 379 1.33 12.77 -24.76
C VAL A 379 2.81 12.95 -24.44
N ARG A 380 3.25 12.36 -23.33
CA ARG A 380 4.65 12.20 -22.94
C ARG A 380 5.09 10.76 -23.23
N ILE A 381 6.30 10.58 -23.74
CA ILE A 381 6.90 9.26 -23.97
C ILE A 381 8.06 9.06 -23.01
N LEU A 382 7.96 8.00 -22.22
CA LEU A 382 8.95 7.59 -21.22
C LEU A 382 9.50 6.19 -21.54
N MET A 383 10.72 5.92 -21.08
CA MET A 383 11.42 4.66 -21.26
C MET A 383 11.83 4.04 -19.92
N SER A 384 11.65 2.73 -19.84
CA SER A 384 12.14 1.85 -18.79
C SER A 384 13.29 1.01 -19.32
N THR A 385 14.27 0.67 -18.48
CA THR A 385 15.32 -0.32 -18.77
C THR A 385 15.24 -1.57 -17.89
N ASN A 386 14.25 -1.66 -17.00
CA ASN A 386 14.09 -2.75 -16.02
C ASN A 386 12.79 -3.55 -16.24
N GLY A 387 12.28 -3.57 -17.47
CA GLY A 387 11.09 -4.34 -17.84
C GLY A 387 9.76 -3.65 -17.54
N GLY A 388 9.77 -2.34 -17.24
CA GLY A 388 8.55 -1.57 -16.98
C GLY A 388 8.21 -1.41 -15.49
N LEU A 389 9.16 -1.65 -14.59
CA LEU A 389 8.97 -1.46 -13.14
C LEU A 389 9.11 0.01 -12.71
N ASP A 390 9.86 0.79 -13.49
CA ASP A 390 9.88 2.26 -13.44
C ASP A 390 10.09 2.84 -14.85
N PHE A 391 9.93 4.16 -15.01
CA PHE A 391 10.08 4.86 -16.28
C PHE A 391 10.88 6.18 -16.11
N PRO A 392 12.17 6.12 -15.74
CA PRO A 392 12.95 7.29 -15.36
C PRO A 392 13.43 8.14 -16.56
N VAL A 393 13.45 7.59 -17.77
CA VAL A 393 14.00 8.27 -18.95
C VAL A 393 12.88 8.93 -19.74
N THR A 394 12.93 10.26 -19.89
CA THR A 394 12.02 10.99 -20.78
C THR A 394 12.58 11.03 -22.19
N LEU A 395 11.83 10.50 -23.16
CA LEU A 395 12.20 10.49 -24.58
C LEU A 395 11.56 11.65 -25.35
N ALA A 396 10.31 11.96 -25.03
CA ALA A 396 9.60 13.14 -25.50
C ALA A 396 8.72 13.66 -24.37
N ASP A 397 8.94 14.90 -23.92
CA ASP A 397 8.11 15.47 -22.85
C ASP A 397 6.71 15.82 -23.35
N SER A 398 6.59 16.22 -24.62
CA SER A 398 5.33 16.57 -25.27
C SER A 398 5.42 16.29 -26.78
N THR A 399 4.54 15.42 -27.28
CA THR A 399 4.29 15.18 -28.71
C THR A 399 2.77 15.12 -28.95
N PRO A 400 2.25 15.48 -30.14
CA PRO A 400 0.83 15.32 -30.45
C PRO A 400 0.28 13.92 -30.12
N ASN A 401 -0.96 13.86 -29.62
CA ASN A 401 -1.67 12.61 -29.44
C ASN A 401 -2.32 12.16 -30.77
N ASP A 402 -1.49 11.88 -31.78
CA ASP A 402 -1.93 11.55 -33.15
C ASP A 402 -1.69 10.08 -33.54
N GLY A 403 -1.13 9.29 -32.63
CA GLY A 403 -1.03 7.83 -32.72
C GLY A 403 0.34 7.30 -33.13
N ALA A 404 1.30 8.18 -33.44
CA ALA A 404 2.67 7.74 -33.76
C ALA A 404 3.73 8.80 -33.41
N GLU A 405 4.89 8.35 -32.95
CA GLU A 405 6.05 9.21 -32.73
C GLU A 405 7.34 8.42 -32.96
N THR A 406 8.38 9.08 -33.46
CA THR A 406 9.71 8.48 -33.60
C THR A 406 10.66 9.11 -32.60
N VAL A 407 11.13 8.31 -31.64
CA VAL A 407 11.95 8.79 -30.53
C VAL A 407 13.40 8.35 -30.67
N GLN A 408 14.29 9.20 -30.17
CA GLN A 408 15.72 8.90 -30.03
C GLN A 408 15.96 8.31 -28.63
N LEU A 409 16.59 7.13 -28.60
CA LEU A 409 16.92 6.41 -27.39
C LEU A 409 18.33 6.79 -26.92
N PRO A 410 18.60 6.77 -25.60
CA PRO A 410 19.94 6.94 -25.08
C PRO A 410 20.91 5.91 -25.67
N ALA A 411 22.17 6.30 -25.83
CA ALA A 411 23.24 5.40 -26.21
C ALA A 411 23.61 4.45 -25.06
N LEU A 412 22.79 3.42 -24.84
CA LEU A 412 23.01 2.35 -23.86
C LEU A 412 22.61 0.99 -24.43
N ASN A 413 23.00 -0.09 -23.75
CA ASN A 413 22.49 -1.44 -24.00
C ASN A 413 21.56 -1.86 -22.87
N ALA A 414 20.39 -2.40 -23.19
CA ALA A 414 19.43 -2.90 -22.21
C ALA A 414 18.60 -4.06 -22.79
N ASN A 415 18.34 -5.09 -21.99
CA ASN A 415 17.63 -6.30 -22.43
C ASN A 415 16.12 -6.29 -22.12
N ALA A 416 15.65 -5.30 -21.35
CA ALA A 416 14.28 -5.22 -20.87
C ALA A 416 13.73 -3.80 -21.04
N VAL A 417 13.81 -3.25 -22.25
CA VAL A 417 13.28 -1.93 -22.56
C VAL A 417 11.76 -1.98 -22.69
N ARG A 418 11.08 -1.03 -22.04
CA ARG A 418 9.65 -0.73 -22.21
C ARG A 418 9.43 0.75 -22.46
N PHE A 419 8.34 1.06 -23.15
CA PHE A 419 7.89 2.41 -23.45
C PHE A 419 6.53 2.64 -22.81
N LYS A 420 6.40 3.79 -22.14
CA LYS A 420 5.13 4.29 -21.61
C LYS A 420 4.73 5.54 -22.37
N VAL A 421 3.54 5.52 -22.96
CA VAL A 421 2.87 6.70 -23.52
C VAL A 421 1.89 7.21 -22.47
N GLU A 422 2.16 8.38 -21.91
CA GLU A 422 1.45 8.98 -20.79
C GLU A 422 0.66 10.20 -21.26
N ALA A 423 -0.63 10.27 -20.92
CA ALA A 423 -1.46 11.42 -21.26
C ALA A 423 -0.96 12.68 -20.54
N ARG A 424 -0.86 13.81 -21.25
CA ARG A 424 -0.64 15.11 -20.62
C ARG A 424 -1.94 15.65 -20.04
N ASP A 425 -1.85 16.28 -18.87
CA ASP A 425 -2.96 16.92 -18.14
C ASP A 425 -4.14 15.98 -17.79
N ASN A 426 -3.90 14.68 -17.91
CA ASN A 426 -4.81 13.60 -17.53
C ASN A 426 -4.01 12.50 -16.81
N VAL A 427 -4.66 11.45 -16.32
CA VAL A 427 -4.05 10.43 -15.43
C VAL A 427 -3.75 9.10 -16.11
N PHE A 428 -4.32 8.87 -17.31
CA PHE A 428 -4.24 7.58 -17.99
C PHE A 428 -2.96 7.44 -18.82
N PHE A 429 -2.54 6.21 -19.06
CA PHE A 429 -1.35 5.90 -19.86
C PHE A 429 -1.43 4.49 -20.44
N ALA A 430 -0.48 4.16 -21.32
CA ALA A 430 -0.31 2.81 -21.87
C ALA A 430 1.16 2.39 -21.89
N ILE A 431 1.43 1.09 -21.73
CA ILE A 431 2.77 0.49 -21.80
C ILE A 431 2.77 -0.56 -22.92
N ASN A 432 3.85 -0.64 -23.69
CA ASN A 432 3.99 -1.66 -24.74
C ASN A 432 4.06 -3.09 -24.15
N LYS A 433 3.57 -4.10 -24.88
CA LYS A 433 3.31 -5.45 -24.32
C LYS A 433 4.52 -6.36 -24.13
N ALA A 434 5.65 -6.12 -24.81
CA ALA A 434 6.85 -6.96 -24.66
C ALA A 434 8.17 -6.20 -24.44
N ASN A 435 9.10 -6.83 -23.71
CA ASN A 435 10.46 -6.33 -23.50
C ASN A 435 11.19 -6.22 -24.85
N GLN A 436 11.88 -5.09 -25.06
CA GLN A 436 12.76 -4.90 -26.19
C GLN A 436 14.23 -4.96 -25.77
N GLN A 437 15.07 -5.49 -26.64
CA GLN A 437 16.51 -5.45 -26.50
C GLN A 437 17.05 -4.24 -27.27
N LEU A 438 17.49 -3.21 -26.53
CA LEU A 438 18.20 -2.08 -27.09
C LEU A 438 19.68 -2.43 -27.24
N ILE A 439 20.16 -2.38 -28.48
CA ILE A 439 21.57 -2.49 -28.80
C ILE A 439 21.99 -1.17 -29.46
N SER A 440 22.73 -0.34 -28.73
CA SER A 440 23.38 0.81 -29.33
C SER A 440 24.74 0.36 -29.88
N GLY A 441 24.92 0.48 -31.19
CA GLY A 441 26.09 -0.03 -31.92
C GLY A 441 27.45 0.53 -31.48
N ASN A 442 27.48 1.52 -30.59
CA ASN A 442 28.69 2.20 -30.11
C ASN A 442 28.82 2.25 -28.58
N VAL A 443 28.20 1.33 -27.83
CA VAL A 443 28.32 1.32 -26.36
C VAL A 443 29.34 0.29 -25.90
N LEU A 444 30.43 0.78 -25.32
CA LEU A 444 31.38 -0.05 -24.57
C LEU A 444 30.72 -0.40 -23.23
N VAL A 445 30.41 -1.67 -23.03
CA VAL A 445 29.96 -2.16 -21.73
C VAL A 445 31.19 -2.37 -20.85
N ALA A 446 31.18 -1.73 -19.67
CA ALA A 446 32.22 -1.89 -18.68
C ALA A 446 31.72 -2.73 -17.50
N GLU A 447 32.55 -3.66 -17.07
CA GLU A 447 32.41 -4.39 -15.81
C GLU A 447 33.25 -3.67 -14.74
N ILE A 448 32.69 -3.54 -13.54
CA ILE A 448 33.39 -2.96 -12.38
C ILE A 448 33.55 -4.05 -11.33
N ALA A 449 34.81 -4.34 -10.97
CA ALA A 449 35.16 -5.19 -9.84
C ALA A 449 35.84 -4.34 -8.75
N CYS A 450 35.52 -4.62 -7.49
CA CYS A 450 36.11 -3.94 -6.35
C CYS A 450 37.23 -4.81 -5.76
N THR A 451 38.42 -4.25 -5.59
CA THR A 451 39.54 -4.88 -4.87
C THR A 451 39.76 -4.18 -3.53
N ALA A 452 40.76 -4.61 -2.76
CA ALA A 452 41.09 -3.98 -1.47
C ALA A 452 41.38 -2.48 -1.62
N ASP A 453 42.08 -2.08 -2.68
CA ASP A 453 42.62 -0.71 -2.83
C ASP A 453 42.08 0.05 -4.05
N ALA A 454 41.37 -0.61 -4.98
CA ALA A 454 40.96 -0.02 -6.25
C ALA A 454 39.63 -0.53 -6.81
N LEU A 455 39.05 0.25 -7.73
CA LEU A 455 38.02 -0.17 -8.67
C LEU A 455 38.69 -0.60 -9.97
N LEU A 456 38.55 -1.87 -10.35
CA LEU A 456 38.99 -2.39 -11.64
C LEU A 456 37.84 -2.23 -12.63
N ILE A 457 38.04 -1.37 -13.63
CA ILE A 457 37.06 -1.10 -14.69
C ILE A 457 37.57 -1.78 -15.96
N SER A 458 36.81 -2.76 -16.45
CA SER A 458 37.17 -3.59 -17.61
C SER A 458 36.15 -3.47 -18.73
N TRP A 459 36.57 -3.39 -19.98
CA TRP A 459 35.66 -3.37 -21.14
C TRP A 459 36.26 -4.15 -22.31
N ALA A 460 35.39 -4.59 -23.22
CA ALA A 460 35.83 -5.13 -24.51
C ALA A 460 36.43 -4.01 -25.37
N SER A 461 37.65 -4.19 -25.86
CA SER A 461 38.41 -3.19 -26.61
C SER A 461 38.81 -3.72 -28.00
N LYS A 462 39.05 -2.81 -28.94
CA LYS A 462 39.60 -3.14 -30.26
C LYS A 462 41.10 -2.84 -30.26
N VAL A 463 41.92 -3.84 -30.58
CA VAL A 463 43.38 -3.69 -30.65
C VAL A 463 43.73 -2.53 -31.59
N GLY A 464 44.57 -1.61 -31.12
CA GLY A 464 45.00 -0.41 -31.84
C GLY A 464 44.08 0.81 -31.69
N LYS A 465 42.90 0.69 -31.06
CA LYS A 465 42.04 1.85 -30.75
C LYS A 465 42.41 2.49 -29.42
N ALA A 466 42.28 3.82 -29.35
CA ALA A 466 42.48 4.57 -28.13
C ALA A 466 41.17 4.72 -27.36
N TYR A 467 41.24 4.61 -26.04
CA TYR A 467 40.12 4.72 -25.11
C TYR A 467 40.44 5.73 -24.03
N SER A 468 39.48 6.56 -23.64
CA SER A 468 39.57 7.52 -22.55
C SER A 468 38.66 7.11 -21.42
N LEU A 469 39.22 6.73 -20.27
CA LEU A 469 38.46 6.60 -19.03
C LEU A 469 38.30 7.99 -18.42
N GLN A 470 37.06 8.41 -18.21
CA GLN A 470 36.73 9.68 -17.58
C GLN A 470 35.93 9.47 -16.30
N ARG A 471 36.07 10.40 -15.38
CA ARG A 471 35.43 10.41 -14.06
C ARG A 471 34.71 11.72 -13.82
N ALA A 472 33.59 11.66 -13.12
CA ALA A 472 32.88 12.82 -12.60
C ALA A 472 32.40 12.57 -11.16
N SER A 473 32.41 13.61 -10.32
CA SER A 473 31.76 13.63 -9.01
C SER A 473 30.33 14.16 -9.16
N GLY A 474 29.36 13.56 -8.44
CA GLY A 474 27.93 13.87 -8.61
C GLY A 474 27.52 15.33 -8.34
N GLY A 475 26.55 15.84 -9.13
CA GLY A 475 25.96 17.19 -9.10
C GLY A 475 24.90 17.38 -10.19
N ARG A 476 24.33 18.59 -10.36
CA ARG A 476 23.36 18.89 -11.45
C ARG A 476 23.98 18.91 -12.86
N SER A 477 25.31 18.95 -12.95
CA SER A 477 26.10 18.75 -14.17
C SER A 477 27.26 17.79 -13.88
N PHE A 478 27.65 16.99 -14.87
CA PHE A 478 28.83 16.13 -14.78
C PHE A 478 30.01 16.81 -15.44
N ASP A 479 30.93 17.34 -14.63
CA ASP A 479 32.23 17.81 -15.11
C ASP A 479 33.17 16.61 -15.25
N TRP A 480 33.27 16.10 -16.47
CA TRP A 480 34.06 14.91 -16.78
C TRP A 480 35.55 15.24 -16.92
N ALA A 481 36.37 14.70 -16.03
CA ALA A 481 37.82 14.75 -16.11
C ALA A 481 38.38 13.44 -16.67
N THR A 482 39.40 13.53 -17.51
CA THR A 482 40.10 12.32 -18.00
C THR A 482 40.97 11.74 -16.89
N VAL A 483 40.69 10.50 -16.51
CA VAL A 483 41.51 9.73 -15.55
C VAL A 483 42.73 9.18 -16.29
N GLN A 484 42.49 8.52 -17.42
CA GLN A 484 43.55 7.90 -18.21
C GLN A 484 43.11 7.74 -19.67
N THR A 485 44.07 7.82 -20.59
CA THR A 485 43.91 7.38 -21.99
C THR A 485 44.79 6.16 -22.22
N ILE A 486 44.27 5.15 -22.91
CA ILE A 486 44.99 3.91 -23.22
C ILE A 486 44.74 3.48 -24.67
N THR A 487 45.79 3.06 -25.37
CA THR A 487 45.65 2.36 -26.65
C THR A 487 45.56 0.87 -26.36
N ALA A 488 44.47 0.24 -26.75
CA ALA A 488 44.24 -1.17 -26.46
C ALA A 488 45.24 -2.04 -27.22
N THR A 489 45.98 -2.87 -26.49
CA THR A 489 46.86 -3.91 -27.05
C THR A 489 46.17 -5.27 -27.12
N GLU A 490 45.03 -5.42 -26.43
CA GLU A 490 44.25 -6.65 -26.33
C GLU A 490 42.77 -6.39 -26.62
N THR A 491 42.01 -7.47 -26.78
CA THR A 491 40.55 -7.43 -27.01
C THR A 491 39.74 -7.12 -25.75
N ARG A 492 40.40 -7.03 -24.58
CA ARG A 492 39.81 -6.58 -23.32
C ARG A 492 40.81 -5.66 -22.63
N THR A 493 40.37 -4.47 -22.25
CA THR A 493 41.19 -3.49 -21.54
C THR A 493 40.67 -3.35 -20.11
N SER A 494 41.59 -3.20 -19.14
CA SER A 494 41.25 -2.96 -17.73
C SER A 494 42.08 -1.82 -17.16
N ILE A 495 41.46 -0.94 -16.39
CA ILE A 495 42.13 0.15 -15.65
C ILE A 495 41.74 0.05 -14.18
N ALA A 496 42.75 0.10 -13.30
CA ALA A 496 42.55 0.21 -11.86
C ALA A 496 42.52 1.69 -11.45
N VAL A 497 41.45 2.10 -10.77
CA VAL A 497 41.29 3.45 -10.23
C VAL A 497 41.30 3.38 -8.70
N PRO A 498 42.09 4.21 -7.99
CA PRO A 498 42.10 4.23 -6.53
C PRO A 498 40.70 4.46 -5.94
N ARG A 499 40.41 3.77 -4.82
CA ARG A 499 39.14 3.93 -4.12
C ARG A 499 39.15 5.23 -3.31
N GLU A 500 38.31 6.20 -3.67
CA GLU A 500 38.15 7.45 -2.92
C GLU A 500 36.92 7.40 -2.00
N ASN A 501 36.99 8.05 -0.83
CA ASN A 501 35.95 8.04 0.21
C ASN A 501 34.75 8.98 -0.05
N THR A 502 34.53 9.43 -1.29
CA THR A 502 33.44 10.36 -1.63
C THR A 502 32.18 9.63 -2.09
N LYS A 503 31.00 10.12 -1.69
CA LYS A 503 29.71 9.40 -1.77
C LYS A 503 29.13 9.16 -3.17
N SER A 504 29.69 9.69 -4.26
CA SER A 504 29.20 9.39 -5.62
C SER A 504 30.23 9.75 -6.69
N THR A 505 30.79 8.72 -7.34
CA THR A 505 31.76 8.85 -8.43
C THR A 505 31.26 8.06 -9.63
N PHE A 506 31.15 8.72 -10.78
CA PHE A 506 30.70 8.13 -12.04
C PHE A 506 31.88 7.97 -13.00
N PHE A 507 31.86 6.90 -13.80
CA PHE A 507 32.87 6.62 -14.82
C PHE A 507 32.23 6.47 -16.20
N ARG A 508 32.95 6.89 -17.24
CA ARG A 508 32.61 6.58 -18.63
C ARG A 508 33.86 6.28 -19.44
N ILE A 509 33.71 5.51 -20.51
CA ILE A 509 34.79 5.21 -21.44
C ILE A 509 34.41 5.76 -22.82
N LEU A 510 35.33 6.48 -23.46
CA LEU A 510 35.17 6.99 -24.81
C LEU A 510 36.18 6.32 -25.72
N GLU A 511 35.74 5.66 -26.80
CA GLU A 511 36.62 5.34 -27.93
C GLU A 511 37.01 6.65 -28.62
N LYS A 512 38.31 6.90 -28.81
CA LYS A 512 38.85 8.09 -29.47
C LYS A 512 39.11 7.84 -30.96
#